data_AF-A0A7C4RZ48-F1
#
_entry.id   AF-A0A7C4RZ48-F1
#
_cell.length_a   1.000
_cell.length_b   1.000
_cell.length_c   1.000
_cell.angle_alpha   90.00
_cell.angle_beta   90.00
_cell.angle_gamma   90.00
#
_symmetry.space_group_name_H-M   'P 1'
#
loop_
_entity.id
_entity.type
_entity.pdbx_description
1 polymer ?
#
loop_
_entity_poly.entity_id
_entity_poly.type
_entity_poly.pdbx_seq_one_letter_code
_entity_poly.pdbx_strand_id
1 'polypeptide(L)'
;GLVTAGLAIYDTMQYVKCDVATICIGQAASMAAVLLAAGTKGKRFSLPNSRIMIHQPLGGAEGTAKDVEILTKELLRIKHLINEILSKHTGQPIEKIEKDTDRDFFMSAQEAQEYGIIDKVIMPGER
;
A
#
# COMPACT_ATOMS: atom_id res chain seq x y z
N GLY A 1 5.29 5.91 6.89
CA GLY A 1 4.38 6.83 7.60
C GLY A 1 3.67 6.07 8.71
N LEU A 2 2.86 6.74 9.55
CA LEU A 2 2.08 6.06 10.58
C LEU A 2 0.95 5.24 9.94
N VAL A 3 0.85 3.96 10.31
CA VAL A 3 -0.13 3.03 9.72
C VAL A 3 -1.55 3.44 10.07
N THR A 4 -1.82 3.80 11.32
CA THR A 4 -3.15 4.22 11.79
C THR A 4 -3.66 5.46 11.07
N ALA A 5 -2.80 6.46 10.86
CA ALA A 5 -3.15 7.65 10.08
C ALA A 5 -3.44 7.31 8.61
N GLY A 6 -2.65 6.40 8.01
CA GLY A 6 -2.90 5.93 6.66
C GLY A 6 -4.21 5.14 6.54
N LEU A 7 -4.55 4.32 7.53
CA LEU A 7 -5.82 3.58 7.55
C LEU A 7 -7.03 4.52 7.67
N ALA A 8 -6.93 5.62 8.42
CA ALA A 8 -7.99 6.62 8.47
C ALA A 8 -8.25 7.28 7.10
N ILE A 9 -7.18 7.58 6.34
CA ILE A 9 -7.30 8.08 4.96
C ILE A 9 -7.91 7.00 4.06
N TYR A 10 -7.40 5.77 4.15
CA TYR A 10 -7.91 4.63 3.39
C TYR A 10 -9.41 4.45 3.59
N ASP A 11 -9.87 4.36 4.84
CA ASP A 11 -11.28 4.17 5.16
C ASP A 11 -12.13 5.34 4.68
N THR A 12 -11.61 6.57 4.77
CA THR A 12 -12.30 7.74 4.20
C THR A 12 -12.45 7.60 2.69
N MET A 13 -11.41 7.18 1.97
CA MET A 13 -11.48 6.93 0.52
C MET A 13 -12.51 5.86 0.17
N GLN A 14 -12.65 4.82 0.99
CA GLN A 14 -13.64 3.76 0.77
C GLN A 14 -15.07 4.15 1.19
N TYR A 15 -15.21 5.08 2.14
CA TYR A 15 -16.49 5.49 2.72
C TYR A 15 -17.22 6.55 1.88
N VAL A 16 -16.48 7.47 1.25
CA VAL A 16 -17.09 8.53 0.44
C VAL A 16 -17.76 7.94 -0.81
N LYS A 17 -18.85 8.57 -1.25
CA LYS A 17 -19.63 8.11 -2.41
C LYS A 17 -18.96 8.40 -3.75
N CYS A 18 -18.08 9.39 -3.81
CA CYS A 18 -17.40 9.78 -5.03
C CYS A 18 -16.19 8.87 -5.27
N ASP A 19 -15.86 8.68 -6.55
CA ASP A 19 -14.62 8.01 -6.91
C ASP A 19 -13.41 8.81 -6.48
N VAL A 20 -12.39 8.12 -5.99
CA VAL A 20 -11.10 8.70 -5.61
C VAL A 20 -10.05 8.25 -6.63
N ALA A 21 -9.63 9.17 -7.49
CA ALA A 21 -8.49 8.95 -8.36
C ALA A 21 -7.18 9.14 -7.59
N THR A 22 -6.22 8.26 -7.80
CA THR A 22 -4.89 8.33 -7.17
C THR A 22 -3.83 8.50 -8.25
N ILE A 23 -2.87 9.39 -8.02
CA ILE A 23 -1.78 9.66 -8.96
C ILE A 23 -0.47 9.69 -8.18
N CYS A 24 0.43 8.76 -8.49
CA CYS A 24 1.78 8.76 -7.97
C CYS A 24 2.65 9.75 -8.76
N ILE A 25 3.20 10.73 -8.04
CA ILE A 25 4.17 11.70 -8.55
C ILE A 25 5.42 11.59 -7.67
N GLY A 26 6.51 11.12 -8.24
CA GLY A 26 7.79 10.96 -7.52
C GLY A 26 7.85 9.63 -6.76
N GLN A 27 7.16 9.51 -5.62
CA GLN A 27 7.12 8.21 -4.92
C GLN A 27 5.81 7.93 -4.19
N ALA A 28 5.47 6.64 -4.14
CA ALA A 28 4.48 6.07 -3.23
C ALA A 28 5.11 4.87 -2.50
N ALA A 29 5.55 5.09 -1.27
CA ALA A 29 6.29 4.11 -0.49
C ALA A 29 5.56 3.75 0.82
N SER A 30 5.58 2.49 1.22
CA SER A 30 4.91 1.99 2.44
C SER A 30 3.41 2.29 2.40
N MET A 31 2.84 2.91 3.43
CA MET A 31 1.41 3.32 3.44
C MET A 31 0.98 4.17 2.24
N ALA A 32 1.88 4.94 1.61
CA ALA A 32 1.50 5.69 0.41
C ALA A 32 1.24 4.76 -0.79
N ALA A 33 1.93 3.62 -0.89
CA ALA A 33 1.65 2.61 -1.92
C ALA A 33 0.29 1.93 -1.69
N VAL A 34 -0.06 1.67 -0.42
CA VAL A 34 -1.39 1.15 -0.02
C VAL A 34 -2.48 2.13 -0.44
N LEU A 35 -2.31 3.42 -0.15
CA LEU A 35 -3.28 4.46 -0.55
C LEU A 35 -3.37 4.61 -2.06
N LEU A 36 -2.23 4.54 -2.77
CA LEU A 36 -2.21 4.54 -4.23
C LEU A 36 -3.04 3.39 -4.81
N ALA A 37 -2.82 2.16 -4.29
CA ALA A 37 -3.54 0.97 -4.70
C ALA A 37 -5.05 1.05 -4.40
N ALA A 38 -5.42 1.74 -3.32
CA ALA A 38 -6.78 1.86 -2.81
C ALA A 38 -7.68 2.86 -3.57
N GLY A 39 -7.13 3.57 -4.56
CA GLY A 39 -7.94 4.40 -5.45
C GLY A 39 -8.97 3.57 -6.23
N THR A 40 -9.98 4.24 -6.79
CA THR A 40 -11.00 3.58 -7.61
C THR A 40 -10.34 2.82 -8.77
N LYS A 41 -10.69 1.55 -8.97
CA LYS A 41 -10.18 0.72 -10.07
C LYS A 41 -10.39 1.40 -11.42
N GLY A 42 -9.35 1.43 -12.25
CA GLY A 42 -9.30 2.16 -13.51
C GLY A 42 -8.93 3.64 -13.37
N LYS A 43 -8.74 4.15 -12.15
CA LYS A 43 -8.39 5.54 -11.84
C LYS A 43 -7.15 5.67 -10.96
N ARG A 44 -6.27 4.66 -10.97
CA ARG A 44 -5.00 4.65 -10.25
C ARG A 44 -3.86 4.85 -11.24
N PHE A 45 -3.08 5.89 -11.06
CA PHE A 45 -2.11 6.35 -12.05
C PHE A 45 -0.73 6.56 -11.45
N SER A 46 0.28 6.59 -12.31
CA SER A 46 1.63 7.00 -11.95
C SER A 46 2.32 7.73 -13.10
N LEU A 47 3.19 8.68 -12.79
CA LEU A 47 4.14 9.21 -13.77
C LEU A 47 5.29 8.22 -14.03
N PRO A 48 5.95 8.25 -15.20
CA PRO A 48 6.84 7.18 -15.64
C PRO A 48 8.08 7.00 -14.77
N ASN A 49 8.59 8.09 -14.18
CA ASN A 49 9.79 8.08 -13.34
C ASN A 49 9.48 7.91 -11.84
N SER A 50 8.22 7.68 -11.48
CA SER A 50 7.87 7.48 -10.08
C SER A 50 8.30 6.10 -9.63
N ARG A 51 8.66 5.98 -8.34
CA ARG A 51 8.95 4.70 -7.69
C ARG A 51 7.85 4.32 -6.72
N ILE A 52 7.48 3.04 -6.74
CA ILE A 52 6.53 2.45 -5.80
C ILE A 52 7.31 1.50 -4.90
N MET A 53 7.01 1.47 -3.61
CA MET A 53 7.62 0.53 -2.68
C MET A 53 6.60 0.01 -1.69
N ILE A 54 6.51 -1.31 -1.55
CA ILE A 54 5.73 -1.98 -0.51
C ILE A 54 6.66 -2.72 0.44
N HIS A 55 6.29 -2.75 1.71
CA HIS A 55 6.98 -3.50 2.75
C HIS A 55 6.04 -3.75 3.94
N GLN A 56 6.44 -4.64 4.84
CA GLN A 56 5.73 -4.89 6.08
C GLN A 56 5.78 -3.65 7.01
N PRO A 57 4.77 -3.48 7.88
CA PRO A 57 4.80 -2.40 8.86
C PRO A 57 6.00 -2.52 9.79
N LEU A 58 6.59 -1.37 10.13
CA LEU A 58 7.68 -1.27 11.10
C LEU A 58 7.10 -0.91 12.46
N GLY A 59 7.59 -1.58 13.51
CA GLY A 59 7.18 -1.34 14.89
C GLY A 59 8.22 -1.88 15.87
N GLY A 60 8.11 -1.48 17.13
CA GLY A 60 8.92 -1.95 18.24
C GLY A 60 8.05 -2.24 19.45
N ALA A 61 8.55 -3.08 20.36
CA ALA A 61 7.88 -3.43 21.60
C ALA A 61 8.89 -3.46 22.75
N GLU A 62 8.55 -2.83 23.86
CA GLU A 62 9.37 -2.74 25.07
C GLU A 62 8.45 -2.83 26.31
N GLY A 63 9.00 -3.24 27.46
CA GLY A 63 8.25 -3.37 28.71
C GLY A 63 8.33 -4.77 29.31
N THR A 64 7.31 -5.16 30.07
CA THR A 64 7.24 -6.52 30.63
C THR A 64 7.03 -7.55 29.52
N ALA A 65 7.28 -8.83 29.83
CA ALA A 65 7.01 -9.91 28.87
C ALA A 65 5.57 -9.87 28.32
N LYS A 66 4.59 -9.43 29.14
CA LYS A 66 3.20 -9.33 28.72
C LYS A 66 2.95 -8.15 27.78
N ASP A 67 3.58 -7.00 28.04
CA ASP A 67 3.48 -5.83 27.18
C ASP A 67 4.06 -6.13 25.80
N VAL A 68 5.24 -6.77 25.76
CA VAL A 68 5.89 -7.20 24.52
C VAL A 68 5.02 -8.17 23.73
N GLU A 69 4.39 -9.14 24.41
CA GLU A 69 3.46 -10.09 23.78
C GLU A 69 2.25 -9.37 23.13
N ILE A 70 1.63 -8.43 23.84
CA ILE A 70 0.46 -7.68 23.36
C ILE A 70 0.83 -6.85 22.13
N LEU A 71 1.92 -6.10 22.19
CA LEU A 71 2.36 -5.24 21.10
C LEU A 71 2.79 -6.04 19.87
N THR A 72 3.47 -7.17 20.07
CA THR A 72 3.85 -8.06 18.96
C THR A 72 2.61 -8.62 18.26
N LYS A 73 1.61 -9.07 19.02
CA LYS A 73 0.34 -9.56 18.46
C LYS A 73 -0.38 -8.50 17.64
N GLU A 74 -0.42 -7.25 18.12
CA GLU A 74 -1.04 -6.16 17.39
C GLU A 74 -0.27 -5.82 16.10
N LEU A 75 1.07 -5.82 16.14
CA LEU A 75 1.89 -5.60 14.95
C LEU A 75 1.65 -6.68 13.87
N LEU A 76 1.54 -7.95 14.28
CA LEU A 76 1.18 -9.05 13.37
C LEU A 76 -0.22 -8.90 12.79
N ARG A 77 -1.20 -8.47 13.60
CA ARG A 77 -2.56 -8.18 13.13
C ARG A 77 -2.57 -7.06 12.08
N ILE A 78 -1.83 -5.99 12.33
CA ILE A 78 -1.69 -4.86 11.38
C ILE A 78 -0.99 -5.32 10.09
N LYS A 79 0.08 -6.13 10.18
CA LYS A 79 0.75 -6.71 9.02
C LYS A 79 -0.23 -7.50 8.15
N HIS A 80 -1.01 -8.37 8.76
CA HIS A 80 -2.01 -9.17 8.05
C HIS A 80 -3.07 -8.28 7.37
N LEU A 81 -3.63 -7.31 8.10
CA LEU A 81 -4.62 -6.36 7.56
C LEU A 81 -4.10 -5.60 6.32
N ILE A 82 -2.86 -5.08 6.38
CA ILE A 82 -2.28 -4.35 5.25
C ILE A 82 -2.07 -5.27 4.04
N ASN A 83 -1.66 -6.52 4.27
CA ASN A 83 -1.50 -7.51 3.20
C ASN A 83 -2.84 -7.89 2.56
N GLU A 84 -3.91 -8.04 3.34
CA GLU A 84 -5.26 -8.25 2.82
C GLU A 84 -5.74 -7.07 1.97
N ILE A 85 -5.50 -5.84 2.42
CA ILE A 85 -5.85 -4.62 1.66
C ILE A 85 -5.10 -4.59 0.33
N LEU A 86 -3.79 -4.84 0.34
CA LEU A 86 -2.99 -4.88 -0.88
C LEU A 86 -3.44 -6.01 -1.80
N SER A 87 -3.69 -7.23 -1.28
CA SER A 87 -4.20 -8.35 -2.07
C SER A 87 -5.53 -8.01 -2.74
N LYS A 88 -6.48 -7.43 -1.98
CA LYS A 88 -7.78 -6.98 -2.48
C LYS A 88 -7.65 -6.01 -3.67
N HIS A 89 -6.80 -4.99 -3.54
CA HIS A 89 -6.71 -3.92 -4.54
C HIS A 89 -5.79 -4.24 -5.71
N THR A 90 -4.78 -5.09 -5.52
CA THR A 90 -3.87 -5.51 -6.59
C THR A 90 -4.37 -6.73 -7.36
N GLY A 91 -5.20 -7.56 -6.73
CA GLY A 91 -5.62 -8.86 -7.26
C GLY A 91 -4.54 -9.95 -7.14
N GLN A 92 -3.40 -9.66 -6.50
CA GLN A 92 -2.38 -10.68 -6.24
C GLN A 92 -2.83 -11.62 -5.12
N PRO A 93 -2.46 -12.92 -5.17
CA PRO A 93 -2.66 -13.84 -4.06
C PRO A 93 -2.00 -13.34 -2.76
N ILE A 94 -2.63 -13.60 -1.62
CA ILE A 94 -2.14 -13.13 -0.32
C ILE A 94 -0.72 -13.65 -0.02
N GLU A 95 -0.40 -14.88 -0.43
CA GLU A 95 0.91 -15.50 -0.23
C GLU A 95 2.01 -14.76 -1.00
N LYS A 96 1.67 -14.22 -2.18
CA LYS A 96 2.60 -13.42 -2.97
C LYS A 96 2.82 -12.05 -2.32
N ILE A 97 1.76 -11.41 -1.83
CA ILE A 97 1.86 -10.14 -1.10
C ILE A 97 2.70 -10.31 0.17
N GLU A 98 2.49 -11.38 0.94
CA GLU A 98 3.28 -11.68 2.13
C GLU A 98 4.77 -11.85 1.83
N LYS A 99 5.10 -12.56 0.74
CA LYS A 99 6.48 -12.74 0.28
C LYS A 99 7.10 -11.41 -0.16
N ASP A 100 6.40 -10.66 -1.00
CA ASP A 100 6.94 -9.45 -1.62
C ASP A 100 7.02 -8.30 -0.62
N THR A 101 6.18 -8.27 0.42
CA THR A 101 6.25 -7.26 1.49
C THR A 101 7.21 -7.62 2.62
N ASP A 102 7.79 -8.83 2.67
CA ASP A 102 8.67 -9.20 3.77
C ASP A 102 9.94 -8.32 3.86
N ARG A 103 10.39 -7.76 2.74
CA ARG A 103 11.45 -6.75 2.69
C ARG A 103 10.99 -5.57 1.83
N ASP A 104 11.81 -4.54 1.77
CA ASP A 104 11.55 -3.43 0.85
C ASP A 104 11.53 -3.94 -0.59
N PHE A 105 10.37 -3.85 -1.22
CA PHE A 105 10.15 -4.28 -2.60
C PHE A 105 9.85 -3.08 -3.48
N PHE A 106 10.85 -2.67 -4.24
CA PHE A 106 10.80 -1.51 -5.12
C PHE A 106 10.31 -1.89 -6.51
N MET A 107 9.48 -1.03 -7.08
CA MET A 107 8.93 -1.14 -8.43
C MET A 107 9.05 0.20 -9.14
N SER A 108 9.37 0.14 -10.43
CA SER A 108 9.09 1.18 -11.40
C SER A 108 7.57 1.38 -11.57
N ALA A 109 7.17 2.45 -12.26
CA ALA A 109 5.77 2.67 -12.57
C ALA A 109 5.17 1.54 -13.43
N GLN A 110 5.94 0.99 -14.36
CA GLN A 110 5.52 -0.13 -15.22
C GLN A 110 5.36 -1.42 -14.42
N GLU A 111 6.34 -1.78 -13.59
CA GLU A 111 6.25 -2.96 -12.71
C GLU A 111 5.07 -2.82 -11.75
N ALA A 112 4.80 -1.62 -11.21
CA ALA A 112 3.64 -1.38 -10.36
C ALA A 112 2.30 -1.52 -11.09
N GLN A 113 2.25 -1.21 -12.39
CA GLN A 113 1.09 -1.46 -13.24
C GLN A 113 0.87 -2.96 -13.46
N GLU A 114 1.94 -3.69 -13.81
CA GLU A 114 1.90 -5.15 -13.99
C GLU A 114 1.55 -5.88 -12.69
N TYR A 115 2.02 -5.35 -11.55
CA TYR A 115 1.69 -5.85 -10.22
C TYR A 115 0.24 -5.57 -9.82
N GLY A 116 -0.41 -4.59 -10.43
CA GLY A 116 -1.79 -4.20 -10.16
C GLY A 116 -1.97 -3.11 -9.11
N ILE A 117 -0.90 -2.45 -8.65
CA ILE A 117 -0.96 -1.30 -7.72
C ILE A 117 -1.56 -0.08 -8.42
N ILE A 118 -1.23 0.12 -9.70
CA ILE A 118 -1.82 1.16 -10.54
C ILE A 118 -2.47 0.54 -11.77
N ASP A 119 -3.35 1.28 -12.43
CA ASP A 119 -4.01 0.86 -13.65
C ASP A 119 -3.27 1.36 -14.90
N LYS A 120 -2.65 2.55 -14.85
CA LYS A 120 -1.98 3.15 -16.01
C LYS A 120 -0.81 4.06 -15.63
N VAL A 121 0.30 3.94 -16.37
CA VAL A 121 1.36 4.95 -16.41
C VAL A 121 0.99 6.06 -17.40
N ILE A 122 0.96 7.32 -16.94
CA ILE A 122 0.64 8.47 -17.78
C ILE A 122 1.92 9.00 -18.43
N MET A 123 1.96 9.01 -19.77
CA MET A 123 3.13 9.49 -20.51
C MET A 123 3.07 11.01 -20.75
N PRO A 124 4.22 11.72 -20.83
CA PRO A 124 4.24 13.13 -21.17
C PRO A 124 3.55 13.39 -22.51
N GLY A 125 2.53 14.25 -22.52
CA GLY A 125 1.78 14.62 -23.73
C GLY A 125 0.44 13.89 -23.92
N GLU A 126 0.14 12.87 -23.14
CA GLU A 126 -1.22 12.34 -23.02
C GLU A 126 -2.05 13.34 -22.19
N ARG A 127 -2.88 14.15 -22.85
CA ARG A 127 -3.93 14.97 -22.21
C ARG A 127 -5.29 14.32 -22.40
#